data_AF-A0A3D4GTY5-F1
#
_entry.id   AF-A0A3D4GTY5-F1
#
_cell.length_a   1.000
_cell.length_b   1.000
_cell.length_c   1.000
_cell.angle_alpha   90.00
_cell.angle_beta   90.00
_cell.angle_gamma   90.00
#
_symmetry.space_group_name_H-M   'P 1'
#
loop_
_entity.id
_entity.type
_entity.pdbx_description
1 polymer ?
#
loop_
_entity_poly.entity_id
_entity_poly.type
_entity_poly.pdbx_seq_one_letter_code
_entity_poly.pdbx_strand_id
1 'polypeptide(L)'
;MWKWAHIEKAVQPWATVVALDFAEEMIRFAEERSKAYGDRITYHVMDATNEPDLLGLGPGTFDAALCNMALFDMADIRPHLSALNKLLKPYGRFVFSKTHPCFNNPHMSQRDELQYLGDECITVML
;
A
#
# COMPACT_ATOMS: atom_id res chain seq x y z
N MET A 1 -14.69 -0.27 -5.19
CA MET A 1 -14.08 -0.32 -6.53
C MET A 1 -12.83 0.57 -6.70
N TRP A 2 -12.41 1.38 -5.71
CA TRP A 2 -11.45 2.49 -5.92
C TRP A 2 -10.06 2.33 -5.27
N LYS A 3 -9.80 1.32 -4.43
CA LYS A 3 -8.52 1.18 -3.70
C LYS A 3 -7.30 0.86 -4.60
N TRP A 4 -7.49 0.23 -5.76
CA TRP A 4 -6.39 -0.43 -6.50
C TRP A 4 -5.82 0.33 -7.70
N ALA A 5 -6.30 1.53 -8.03
CA ALA A 5 -5.77 2.32 -9.15
C ALA A 5 -4.30 2.77 -8.98
N HIS A 6 -3.69 2.52 -7.81
CA HIS A 6 -2.37 3.02 -7.45
C HIS A 6 -1.27 1.95 -7.41
N ILE A 7 -1.62 0.66 -7.30
CA ILE A 7 -0.62 -0.42 -7.33
C ILE A 7 0.09 -0.48 -8.68
N GLU A 8 -0.65 -0.26 -9.77
CA GLU A 8 -0.11 -0.22 -11.14
C GLU A 8 1.06 0.76 -11.30
N LYS A 9 1.09 1.85 -10.52
CA LYS A 9 2.16 2.85 -10.56
C LYS A 9 3.39 2.47 -9.74
N ALA A 10 3.21 1.69 -8.67
CA ALA A 10 4.30 1.16 -7.85
C ALA A 10 5.06 0.03 -8.57
N VAL A 11 4.39 -0.67 -9.50
CA VAL A 11 4.96 -1.81 -10.23
C VAL A 11 5.73 -1.32 -11.45
N GLN A 12 6.94 -0.82 -11.20
CA GLN A 12 7.91 -0.51 -12.24
C GLN A 12 8.61 -1.79 -12.75
N PRO A 13 9.19 -1.81 -13.97
CA PRO A 13 9.84 -3.01 -14.51
C PRO A 13 10.98 -3.59 -13.66
N TRP A 14 11.58 -2.76 -12.81
CA TRP A 14 12.68 -3.09 -11.90
C TRP A 14 12.22 -3.37 -10.46
N ALA A 15 10.92 -3.26 -10.18
CA ALA A 15 10.37 -3.46 -8.84
C ALA A 15 9.61 -4.79 -8.74
N THR A 16 9.80 -5.47 -7.62
CA THR A 16 8.96 -6.59 -7.18
C THR A 16 8.13 -6.11 -5.99
N VAL A 17 6.83 -6.38 -6.02
CA VAL A 17 5.86 -5.85 -5.06
C VAL A 17 5.22 -7.00 -4.28
N VAL A 18 5.21 -6.89 -2.96
CA VAL A 18 4.35 -7.71 -2.10
C VAL A 18 3.18 -6.84 -1.66
N ALA A 19 1.98 -7.21 -2.09
CA ALA A 19 0.74 -6.50 -1.81
C ALA A 19 -0.11 -7.30 -0.83
N LEU A 20 -0.70 -6.61 0.15
CA LEU A 20 -1.53 -7.23 1.18
C LEU A 20 -2.78 -6.40 1.46
N ASP A 21 -3.89 -7.07 1.71
CA ASP A 21 -5.16 -6.50 2.18
C ASP A 21 -5.88 -7.57 3.01
N PHE A 22 -6.67 -7.16 3.99
CA PHE A 22 -7.42 -8.11 4.83
C PHE A 22 -8.65 -8.67 4.09
N ALA A 23 -9.14 -7.97 3.06
CA ALA A 23 -10.31 -8.37 2.30
C ALA A 23 -9.92 -9.25 1.10
N GLU A 24 -10.26 -10.53 1.17
CA GLU A 24 -9.98 -11.52 0.11
C GLU A 24 -10.57 -11.09 -1.25
N GLU A 25 -11.77 -10.52 -1.27
CA GLU A 25 -12.37 -10.02 -2.51
C GLU A 25 -11.54 -8.90 -3.16
N MET A 26 -10.89 -8.06 -2.36
CA MET A 26 -10.05 -6.98 -2.87
C MET A 26 -8.78 -7.53 -3.51
N ILE A 27 -8.16 -8.55 -2.90
CA ILE A 27 -7.03 -9.27 -3.50
C ILE A 27 -7.43 -9.93 -4.81
N ARG A 28 -8.59 -10.61 -4.87
CA ARG A 28 -9.08 -11.23 -6.11
C ARG A 28 -9.21 -10.22 -7.26
N PHE A 29 -9.80 -9.05 -6.98
CA PHE A 29 -9.92 -7.99 -8.00
C PHE A 29 -8.56 -7.41 -8.39
N ALA A 30 -7.62 -7.30 -7.45
CA ALA A 30 -6.28 -6.80 -7.71
C ALA A 30 -5.50 -7.74 -8.64
N GLU A 31 -5.50 -9.05 -8.34
CA GLU A 31 -4.91 -10.09 -9.19
C GLU A 31 -5.49 -10.07 -10.61
N GLU A 32 -6.81 -9.96 -10.73
CA GLU A 32 -7.47 -9.94 -12.02
C GLU A 32 -7.05 -8.74 -12.88
N ARG A 33 -6.92 -7.58 -12.24
CA ARG A 33 -6.51 -6.33 -12.90
C ARG A 33 -5.02 -6.30 -13.24
N SER A 34 -4.19 -6.93 -12.41
CA SER A 34 -2.73 -6.85 -12.55
C SER A 34 -2.10 -8.02 -13.31
N LYS A 35 -2.89 -8.85 -14.02
CA LYS A 35 -2.38 -10.00 -14.81
C LYS A 35 -1.23 -9.62 -15.76
N ALA A 36 -1.25 -8.41 -16.31
CA ALA A 36 -0.21 -7.90 -17.21
C ALA A 36 1.17 -7.74 -16.55
N TYR A 37 1.25 -7.69 -15.22
CA TYR A 37 2.51 -7.54 -14.48
C TYR A 37 3.16 -8.89 -14.13
N GLY A 38 2.48 -10.00 -14.39
CA GLY A 38 2.99 -11.36 -14.16
C GLY A 38 3.49 -11.57 -12.73
N ASP A 39 4.61 -12.27 -12.59
CA ASP A 39 5.18 -12.68 -11.30
C ASP A 39 5.85 -11.54 -10.50
N ARG A 40 5.73 -10.28 -10.97
CA ARG A 40 6.29 -9.12 -10.26
C ARG A 40 5.48 -8.73 -9.01
N ILE A 41 4.25 -9.20 -8.89
CA ILE A 41 3.39 -8.90 -7.76
C ILE A 41 2.99 -10.20 -7.06
N THR A 42 3.26 -10.27 -5.77
CA THR A 42 2.78 -11.34 -4.90
C THR A 42 1.71 -10.78 -3.98
N TYR A 43 0.55 -11.43 -3.93
CA TYR A 43 -0.58 -11.00 -3.13
C TYR A 43 -0.76 -11.89 -1.89
N HIS A 44 -1.08 -11.27 -0.76
CA HIS A 44 -1.43 -11.95 0.49
C HIS A 44 -2.71 -11.39 1.09
N VAL A 45 -3.62 -12.28 1.49
CA VAL A 45 -4.75 -11.91 2.36
C VAL A 45 -4.21 -11.91 3.79
N MET A 46 -4.06 -10.72 4.39
CA MET A 46 -3.42 -10.58 5.70
C MET A 46 -3.89 -9.32 6.42
N ASP A 47 -4.01 -9.41 7.74
CA ASP A 47 -4.30 -8.26 8.60
C ASP A 47 -3.01 -7.48 8.91
N ALA A 48 -2.96 -6.24 8.42
CA ALA A 48 -1.84 -5.33 8.64
C ALA A 48 -1.70 -4.84 10.09
N THR A 49 -2.63 -5.18 10.98
CA THR A 49 -2.54 -4.96 12.43
C THR A 49 -1.96 -6.16 13.20
N ASN A 50 -1.78 -7.31 12.53
CA ASN A 50 -1.17 -8.50 13.12
C ASN A 50 0.35 -8.51 12.86
N GLU A 51 1.13 -8.04 13.83
CA GLU A 51 2.58 -7.95 13.74
C GLU A 51 3.28 -9.29 13.42
N PRO A 52 2.97 -10.42 14.11
CA PRO A 52 3.51 -11.74 13.76
C PRO A 52 3.33 -12.13 12.29
N ASP A 53 2.13 -11.94 11.72
CA ASP A 53 1.85 -12.31 10.33
C ASP A 53 2.69 -11.45 9.38
N LEU A 54 2.79 -10.15 9.65
CA LEU A 54 3.63 -9.23 8.88
C LEU A 54 5.10 -9.63 8.92
N LEU A 55 5.64 -10.00 10.09
CA LEU A 55 7.02 -10.45 10.22
C LEU A 55 7.30 -11.77 9.49
N GLY A 56 6.27 -12.58 9.23
CA GLY A 56 6.35 -13.76 8.39
C GLY A 56 6.79 -13.48 6.94
N LEU A 57 6.64 -12.23 6.48
CA LEU A 57 7.14 -11.79 5.16
C LEU A 57 8.68 -11.70 5.08
N GLY A 58 9.38 -11.73 6.21
CA GLY A 58 10.83 -11.67 6.27
C GLY A 58 11.34 -10.29 6.73
N PRO A 59 11.90 -10.18 7.94
CA PRO A 59 12.49 -8.93 8.44
C PRO A 59 13.66 -8.46 7.56
N GLY A 60 13.80 -7.14 7.36
CA GLY A 60 14.88 -6.52 6.62
C GLY A 60 14.91 -6.88 5.13
N THR A 61 13.79 -7.27 4.53
CA THR A 61 13.70 -7.69 3.13
C THR A 61 13.27 -6.57 2.20
N PHE A 62 12.55 -5.56 2.71
CA PHE A 62 11.93 -4.53 1.89
C PHE A 62 12.76 -3.24 1.81
N ASP A 63 12.94 -2.71 0.60
CA ASP A 63 13.59 -1.42 0.36
C ASP A 63 12.64 -0.23 0.62
N ALA A 64 11.34 -0.44 0.40
CA ALA A 64 10.31 0.54 0.67
C ALA A 64 8.99 -0.13 1.05
N ALA A 65 8.15 0.62 1.78
CA ALA A 65 6.79 0.23 2.11
C ALA A 65 5.83 1.39 1.76
N LEU A 66 4.72 1.05 1.12
CA LEU A 66 3.68 1.99 0.71
C LEU A 66 2.37 1.64 1.40
N CYS A 67 1.84 2.56 2.20
CA CYS A 67 0.50 2.45 2.79
C CYS A 67 -0.43 3.49 2.17
N ASN A 68 -1.14 3.11 1.10
CA ASN A 68 -2.06 4.02 0.43
C ASN A 68 -3.46 3.93 1.04
N MET A 69 -3.93 5.01 1.66
CA MET A 69 -5.33 5.13 2.11
C MET A 69 -5.81 4.00 3.03
N ALA A 70 -4.93 3.42 3.85
CA ALA A 70 -5.27 2.32 4.76
C ALA A 70 -5.04 2.66 6.24
N LEU A 71 -4.19 3.64 6.58
CA LEU A 71 -3.84 3.95 7.97
C LEU A 71 -5.03 4.45 8.83
N PHE A 72 -6.05 5.06 8.22
CA PHE A 72 -7.20 5.61 8.97
C PHE A 72 -8.25 4.55 9.32
N ASP A 73 -8.17 3.36 8.71
CA ASP A 73 -9.10 2.24 8.94
C ASP A 73 -8.55 1.27 10.00
N MET A 74 -7.32 1.49 10.48
CA MET A 74 -6.69 0.67 11.51
C MET A 74 -7.11 1.13 12.90
N ALA A 75 -7.66 0.21 13.70
CA ALA A 75 -8.02 0.48 15.09
C ALA A 75 -6.79 0.80 15.96
N ASP A 76 -5.64 0.17 15.68
CA ASP A 76 -4.34 0.48 16.29
C ASP A 76 -3.24 0.40 15.25
N ILE A 77 -2.52 1.51 15.06
CA ILE A 77 -1.42 1.64 14.12
C ILE A 77 -0.07 1.17 14.69
N ARG A 78 0.05 0.99 16.01
CA ARG A 78 1.33 0.68 16.66
C ARG A 78 1.92 -0.67 16.22
N PRO A 79 1.16 -1.78 16.15
CA PRO A 79 1.69 -3.05 15.67
C PRO A 79 2.17 -2.96 14.22
N HIS A 80 1.43 -2.22 13.38
CA HIS A 80 1.77 -1.98 11.99
C HIS A 80 3.12 -1.27 11.84
N LEU A 81 3.32 -0.16 12.56
CA LEU A 81 4.58 0.59 12.52
C LEU A 81 5.76 -0.19 13.13
N SER A 82 5.50 -0.98 14.18
CA SER A 82 6.51 -1.88 14.77
C SER A 82 6.98 -2.91 13.75
N ALA A 83 6.04 -3.57 13.06
CA ALA A 83 6.35 -4.53 12.02
C ALA A 83 7.09 -3.87 10.85
N LEU A 84 6.63 -2.72 10.36
CA LEU A 84 7.29 -1.97 9.27
C LEU A 84 8.74 -1.62 9.59
N ASN A 85 9.03 -1.20 10.82
CA ASN A 85 10.39 -0.89 11.23
C ASN A 85 11.33 -2.11 11.11
N LYS A 86 10.81 -3.31 11.36
CA LYS A 86 11.56 -4.57 11.26
C LYS A 86 11.61 -5.13 9.84
N LEU A 87 10.59 -4.87 9.04
CA LEU A 87 10.48 -5.34 7.65
C LEU A 87 11.36 -4.55 6.68
N LEU A 88 11.52 -3.25 6.93
CA LEU A 88 12.36 -2.39 6.12
C LEU A 88 13.85 -2.64 6.39
N LYS A 89 14.64 -2.63 5.33
CA LYS A 89 16.10 -2.55 5.41
C LYS A 89 16.53 -1.25 6.12
N PRO A 90 17.77 -1.19 6.66
CA PRO A 90 18.35 0.09 7.06
C PRO A 90 18.24 1.12 5.92
N TYR A 91 17.79 2.33 6.25
CA TYR A 91 17.48 3.41 5.28
C TYR A 91 16.32 3.14 4.32
N GLY A 92 15.51 2.10 4.59
CA GLY A 92 14.28 1.84 3.86
C GLY A 92 13.27 2.97 4.01
N ARG A 93 12.44 3.17 2.99
CA ARG A 93 11.51 4.29 2.93
C ARG A 93 10.09 3.84 3.27
N PHE A 94 9.41 4.60 4.12
CA PHE A 94 7.99 4.42 4.36
C PHE A 94 7.22 5.61 3.80
N VAL A 95 6.33 5.34 2.84
CA VAL A 95 5.47 6.34 2.21
C VAL A 95 4.02 6.00 2.56
N PHE A 96 3.26 6.98 3.03
CA PHE A 96 1.86 6.80 3.32
C PHE A 96 1.03 7.97 2.82
N SER A 97 -0.23 7.70 2.52
CA SER A 97 -1.24 8.71 2.23
C SER A 97 -2.41 8.55 3.20
N LYS A 98 -3.03 9.68 3.55
CA LYS A 98 -4.26 9.71 4.35
C LYS A 98 -5.21 10.75 3.80
N THR A 99 -6.51 10.50 3.89
CA THR A 99 -7.52 11.52 3.63
C THR A 99 -7.45 12.61 4.68
N HIS A 100 -7.59 13.86 4.25
CA HIS A 100 -7.77 14.95 5.19
C HIS A 100 -9.02 14.70 6.06
N PRO A 101 -8.99 14.94 7.38
CA PRO A 101 -10.10 14.59 8.28
C PRO A 101 -11.46 15.18 7.88
N CYS A 102 -11.46 16.38 7.30
CA CYS A 102 -12.69 17.03 6.81
C CYS A 102 -13.35 16.33 5.63
N PHE A 103 -12.62 15.40 4.99
CA PHE A 103 -12.96 14.79 3.72
C PHE A 103 -13.26 13.28 3.84
N ASN A 104 -13.22 12.75 5.07
CA ASN A 104 -13.59 11.37 5.37
C ASN A 104 -15.12 11.21 5.55
N ASN A 105 -15.90 11.68 4.57
CA ASN A 105 -17.37 11.54 4.55
C ASN A 105 -17.78 10.67 3.36
N PRO A 106 -18.67 9.67 3.52
CA PRO A 106 -19.16 8.82 2.43
C PRO A 106 -19.81 9.57 1.24
N HIS A 107 -20.12 10.87 1.39
CA HIS A 107 -20.72 11.69 0.32
C HIS A 107 -19.70 12.43 -0.55
N MET A 108 -18.41 12.26 -0.30
CA MET A 108 -17.37 12.97 -1.03
C MET A 108 -16.81 12.15 -2.20
N SER A 109 -16.78 12.79 -3.38
CA SER A 109 -16.07 12.27 -4.54
C SER A 109 -14.62 12.72 -4.50
N GLN A 110 -13.68 11.78 -4.39
CA GLN A 110 -12.26 12.06 -4.62
C GLN A 110 -12.02 12.36 -6.09
N ARG A 111 -11.26 13.41 -6.36
CA ARG A 111 -10.72 13.72 -7.69
C ARG A 111 -9.20 13.71 -7.59
N ASP A 112 -8.59 12.73 -8.24
CA ASP A 112 -7.12 12.63 -8.28
C ASP A 112 -6.57 13.62 -9.31
N GLU A 113 -5.72 14.55 -8.87
CA GLU A 113 -4.92 15.39 -9.76
C GLU A 113 -3.48 14.88 -9.73
N LEU A 114 -2.96 14.47 -10.90
CA LEU A 114 -1.60 13.96 -11.02
C LEU A 114 -0.61 15.11 -11.18
N GLN A 115 0.23 15.32 -10.17
CA GLN A 115 1.34 16.27 -10.26
C GLN A 115 2.67 15.51 -10.27
N TYR A 116 3.38 15.61 -11.38
CA TYR A 116 4.74 15.09 -11.52
C TYR A 116 5.73 16.11 -10.94
N LEU A 117 6.48 15.72 -9.91
CA LEU A 117 7.59 16.52 -9.36
C LEU A 117 8.90 15.76 -9.62
N GLY A 118 9.47 15.93 -10.82
CA GLY A 118 10.67 15.21 -11.25
C GLY A 118 10.43 13.73 -11.56
N ASP A 119 11.43 12.88 -11.34
CA ASP A 119 11.37 11.42 -11.56
C ASP A 119 10.53 10.67 -10.49
N GLU A 120 9.99 11.39 -9.50
CA GLU A 120 9.12 10.84 -8.46
C GLU A 120 7.66 11.21 -8.73
N CYS A 121 6.83 10.18 -8.90
CA CYS A 121 5.39 10.35 -9.08
C CYS A 121 4.72 10.50 -7.70
N ILE A 122 4.42 11.73 -7.30
CA ILE A 122 3.69 12.02 -6.07
C ILE A 122 2.21 12.17 -6.41
N THR A 123 1.36 11.29 -5.87
CA THR A 123 -0.09 11.43 -6.01
C THR A 123 -0.56 12.43 -4.95
N VAL A 124 -0.95 13.64 -5.37
CA VAL A 124 -1.53 14.66 -4.49
C VAL A 124 -3.04 14.48 -4.52
N MET A 125 -3.59 14.10 -3.37
CA MET A 125 -5.02 13.90 -3.18
C MET A 125 -5.57 15.13 -2.47
N LEU A 126 -6.44 15.89 -3.15
CA LEU A 126 -7.24 16.97 -2.55
C LEU A 126 -8.46 16.40 -1.84
#